data_AF-W0TBN3-F1
#
_entry.id   AF-W0TBN3-F1
#
_cell.length_a   1.000
_cell.length_b   1.000
_cell.length_c   1.000
_cell.angle_alpha   90.00
_cell.angle_beta   90.00
_cell.angle_gamma   90.00
#
_symmetry.space_group_name_H-M   'P 1'
#
loop_
_entity.id
_entity.type
_entity.pdbx_description
1 polymer ?
#
loop_
_entity_poly.entity_id
_entity_poly.type
_entity_poly.pdbx_seq_one_letter_code
_entity_poly.pdbx_strand_id
1 'polypeptide(L)'
;MPNVVLSSKLRPYDSIFLQEWIHSAVQRHYIRNKSKRFWHPEQNLVAPLPQTQEHSFFHAAFHPGSYTFVRIVKFHKVHNYTVYATIRDASHMILCFFTSQCVLDYEMHNNDRITLNTINTLFVVGQVTLEFWNQAEVQRHYGLSFPNMPMVPILKIEQAQIFDRDQIGSTKPFNWVYYAF
;
A
#
# COMPACT_ATOMS: atom_id res chain seq x y z
N MET A 1 11.57 -15.13 -33.78
CA MET A 1 12.52 -13.99 -33.63
C MET A 1 13.03 -14.01 -32.20
N PRO A 2 14.34 -13.97 -31.95
CA PRO A 2 14.86 -13.93 -30.59
C PRO A 2 14.61 -12.55 -29.99
N ASN A 3 13.92 -12.48 -28.85
CA ASN A 3 13.69 -11.25 -28.12
C ASN A 3 15.02 -10.78 -27.50
N VAL A 4 15.67 -9.82 -28.16
CA VAL A 4 16.84 -9.13 -27.61
C VAL A 4 16.34 -8.24 -26.47
N VAL A 5 16.46 -8.74 -25.24
CA VAL A 5 16.25 -7.93 -24.04
C VAL A 5 17.47 -7.04 -23.89
N LEU A 6 17.30 -5.74 -24.20
CA LEU A 6 18.32 -4.73 -24.00
C LEU A 6 18.81 -4.76 -22.54
N SER A 7 20.12 -4.69 -22.32
CA SER A 7 20.73 -4.69 -20.99
C SER A 7 20.29 -3.52 -20.10
N SER A 8 19.74 -2.45 -20.70
CA SER A 8 19.07 -1.36 -19.99
C SER A 8 17.75 -1.78 -19.33
N LYS A 9 17.07 -2.83 -19.82
CA LYS A 9 15.89 -3.45 -19.19
C LYS A 9 16.26 -4.48 -18.11
N LEU A 10 17.55 -4.81 -17.95
CA LEU A 10 18.02 -5.76 -16.92
C LEU A 10 18.16 -5.11 -15.53
N ARG A 11 17.93 -3.81 -15.41
CA ARG A 11 17.93 -3.12 -14.11
C ARG A 11 16.49 -2.76 -13.74
N PRO A 12 15.79 -3.60 -12.96
CA PRO A 12 14.50 -3.24 -12.40
C PRO A 12 14.78 -2.27 -11.25
N TYR A 13 15.08 -1.01 -11.58
CA TYR A 13 15.06 0.01 -10.54
C TYR A 13 13.59 0.28 -10.25
N ASP A 14 13.14 -0.21 -9.10
CA ASP A 14 11.99 0.39 -8.44
C ASP A 14 12.18 1.92 -8.42
N SER A 15 11.08 2.66 -8.56
CA SER A 15 11.12 4.12 -8.62
C SER A 15 11.94 4.70 -7.47
N ILE A 16 12.75 5.74 -7.72
CA ILE A 16 13.54 6.40 -6.66
C ILE A 16 12.67 6.95 -5.53
N PHE A 17 11.37 7.15 -5.79
CA PHE A 17 10.38 7.60 -4.81
C PHE A 17 9.86 6.47 -3.92
N LEU A 18 9.96 5.21 -4.38
CA LEU A 18 9.56 4.05 -3.60
C LEU A 18 10.64 3.77 -2.55
N GLN A 19 10.42 4.27 -1.33
CA GLN A 19 11.32 4.09 -0.19
C GLN A 19 10.79 3.05 0.80
N GLU A 20 11.64 2.54 1.68
CA GLU A 20 11.25 1.59 2.73
C GLU A 20 10.64 2.32 3.93
N TRP A 21 9.42 1.96 4.32
CA TRP A 21 8.72 2.59 5.44
C TRP A 21 7.74 1.66 6.16
N ILE A 22 7.13 0.68 5.46
CA ILE A 22 6.07 -0.18 6.00
C ILE A 22 6.58 -0.95 7.21
N HIS A 23 7.75 -1.57 7.08
CA HIS A 23 8.31 -2.41 8.15
C HIS A 23 8.58 -1.62 9.43
N SER A 24 9.34 -0.52 9.32
CA SER A 24 9.72 0.30 10.49
C SER A 24 8.50 0.94 11.15
N ALA A 25 7.51 1.38 10.36
CA ALA A 25 6.27 1.94 10.87
C ALA A 25 5.46 0.86 11.61
N VAL A 26 5.13 -0.25 10.95
CA VAL A 26 4.21 -1.26 11.49
C VAL A 26 4.82 -2.01 12.68
N GLN A 27 6.10 -2.39 12.61
CA GLN A 27 6.77 -3.19 13.65
C GLN A 27 6.71 -2.51 15.02
N ARG A 28 6.98 -1.20 15.07
CA ARG A 28 6.96 -0.42 16.30
C ARG A 28 5.59 -0.47 16.99
N HIS A 29 4.51 -0.28 16.22
CA HIS A 29 3.16 -0.28 16.76
C HIS A 29 2.69 -1.69 17.13
N TYR A 30 3.08 -2.70 16.35
CA TYR A 30 2.76 -4.10 16.62
C TYR A 30 3.35 -4.56 17.96
N ILE A 31 4.65 -4.35 18.18
CA ILE A 31 5.33 -4.72 19.44
C ILE A 31 4.68 -4.01 20.63
N ARG A 32 4.36 -2.71 20.49
CA ARG A 32 3.73 -1.91 21.55
C ARG A 32 2.33 -2.40 21.91
N ASN A 33 1.57 -2.95 20.96
CA ASN A 33 0.22 -3.47 21.20
C ASN A 33 0.21 -4.94 21.62
N LYS A 34 1.27 -5.71 21.35
CA LYS A 34 1.38 -7.14 21.72
C LYS A 34 1.24 -7.40 23.23
N SER A 35 1.65 -6.43 24.07
CA SER A 35 1.52 -6.51 25.53
C SER A 35 0.16 -6.04 26.06
N LYS A 36 -0.72 -5.51 25.20
CA LYS A 36 -2.00 -4.94 25.61
C LYS A 36 -3.14 -5.94 25.41
N ARG A 37 -4.16 -5.83 26.27
CA ARG A 37 -5.41 -6.59 26.14
C ARG A 37 -6.23 -6.15 24.93
N PHE A 38 -6.20 -4.86 24.60
CA PHE A 38 -6.94 -4.27 23.49
C PHE A 38 -5.97 -3.59 22.52
N TRP A 39 -6.12 -3.91 21.24
CA TRP A 39 -5.27 -3.38 20.18
C TRP A 39 -5.95 -2.14 19.60
N HIS A 40 -5.43 -0.97 19.93
CA HIS A 40 -5.94 0.29 19.41
C HIS A 40 -5.36 0.56 18.01
N PRO A 41 -6.17 1.07 17.07
CA PRO A 41 -5.67 1.52 15.78
C PRO A 41 -4.72 2.72 15.96
N GLU A 42 -3.68 2.78 15.14
CA GLU A 42 -2.81 3.97 15.08
C GLU A 42 -3.34 4.91 13.99
N GLN A 43 -3.97 5.99 14.43
CA GLN A 43 -4.42 7.05 13.53
C GLN A 43 -3.22 7.84 13.00
N ASN A 44 -3.33 8.33 11.77
CA ASN A 44 -2.32 9.19 11.14
C ASN A 44 -0.91 8.56 11.07
N LEU A 45 -0.84 7.26 10.76
CA LEU A 45 0.43 6.60 10.45
C LEU A 45 1.14 7.32 9.29
N VAL A 46 0.36 7.82 8.33
CA VAL A 46 0.79 8.74 7.27
C VAL A 46 -0.12 9.95 7.28
N ALA A 47 0.48 11.14 7.18
CA ALA A 47 -0.26 12.40 7.13
C ALA A 47 -1.18 12.49 5.90
N PRO A 48 -2.23 13.33 5.94
CA PRO A 48 -3.04 13.61 4.76
C PRO A 48 -2.24 14.20 3.60
N LEU A 49 -2.64 13.89 2.37
CA LEU A 49 -2.14 14.54 1.17
C LEU A 49 -2.61 16.00 1.11
N PRO A 50 -1.80 16.92 0.58
CA PRO A 50 -2.22 18.29 0.38
C PRO A 50 -3.38 18.37 -0.63
N GLN A 51 -4.33 19.27 -0.37
CA GLN A 51 -5.57 19.39 -1.15
C GLN A 51 -5.38 20.07 -2.53
N THR A 52 -4.20 20.62 -2.82
CA THR A 52 -3.91 21.30 -4.10
C THR A 52 -3.57 20.27 -5.20
N GLN A 53 -4.60 19.90 -5.95
CA GLN A 53 -4.62 18.80 -6.91
C GLN A 53 -3.57 18.89 -8.05
N GLU A 54 -3.17 20.09 -8.47
CA GLU A 54 -2.22 20.26 -9.57
C GLU A 54 -0.74 20.32 -9.13
N HIS A 55 -0.49 20.55 -7.84
CA HIS A 55 0.87 20.64 -7.30
C HIS A 55 1.29 19.40 -6.50
N SER A 56 0.36 18.48 -6.23
CA SER A 56 0.61 17.23 -5.50
C SER A 56 1.77 16.41 -6.09
N PHE A 57 1.77 16.15 -7.40
CA PHE A 57 2.80 15.33 -8.06
C PHE A 57 4.18 15.98 -8.05
N PHE A 58 4.26 17.25 -8.46
CA PHE A 58 5.52 17.98 -8.45
C PHE A 58 6.04 18.14 -7.03
N HIS A 59 5.18 18.50 -6.07
CA HIS A 59 5.58 18.64 -4.68
C HIS A 59 6.02 17.30 -4.08
N ALA A 60 5.38 16.18 -4.43
CA ALA A 60 5.81 14.85 -4.01
C ALA A 60 7.15 14.45 -4.63
N ALA A 61 7.41 14.82 -5.89
CA ALA A 61 8.70 14.62 -6.54
C ALA A 61 9.82 15.49 -5.93
N PHE A 62 9.51 16.73 -5.53
CA PHE A 62 10.48 17.65 -4.90
C PHE A 62 10.72 17.39 -3.41
N HIS A 63 9.75 16.80 -2.71
CA HIS A 63 9.83 16.49 -1.28
C HIS A 63 9.46 15.03 -0.98
N PRO A 64 10.16 14.04 -1.58
CA PRO A 64 9.75 12.64 -1.49
C PRO A 64 9.76 12.09 -0.06
N GLY A 65 10.59 12.65 0.84
CA GLY A 65 10.60 12.27 2.26
C GLY A 65 9.34 12.67 3.03
N SER A 66 8.49 13.54 2.46
CA SER A 66 7.22 13.95 3.06
C SER A 66 6.03 13.13 2.59
N TYR A 67 6.22 12.24 1.60
CA TYR A 67 5.15 11.45 0.99
C TYR A 67 5.45 9.98 1.11
N THR A 68 4.39 9.20 1.13
CA THR A 68 4.48 7.76 1.28
C THR A 68 4.03 7.10 -0.01
N PHE A 69 4.97 6.40 -0.63
CA PHE A 69 4.75 5.73 -1.90
C PHE A 69 4.56 4.23 -1.71
N VAL A 70 3.66 3.66 -2.51
CA VAL A 70 3.37 2.23 -2.52
C VAL A 70 3.06 1.75 -3.94
N ARG A 71 3.19 0.45 -4.16
CA ARG A 71 2.63 -0.23 -5.34
C ARG A 71 1.58 -1.23 -4.91
N ILE A 72 0.53 -1.35 -5.71
CA ILE A 72 -0.48 -2.40 -5.52
C ILE A 72 0.05 -3.69 -6.15
N VAL A 73 0.14 -4.74 -5.35
CA VAL A 73 0.60 -6.07 -5.79
C VAL A 73 -0.57 -6.91 -6.27
N LYS A 74 -1.69 -6.87 -5.53
CA LYS A 74 -2.85 -7.72 -5.80
C LYS A 74 -4.11 -7.11 -5.21
N PHE A 75 -5.21 -7.20 -5.96
CA PHE A 75 -6.55 -7.00 -5.43
C PHE A 75 -7.16 -8.34 -5.00
N HIS A 76 -7.83 -8.36 -3.85
CA HIS A 76 -8.47 -9.57 -3.30
C HIS A 76 -9.97 -9.53 -3.46
N LYS A 77 -10.59 -8.41 -3.12
CA LYS A 77 -12.05 -8.29 -3.06
C LYS A 77 -12.49 -6.83 -3.13
N VAL A 78 -13.66 -6.60 -3.69
CA VAL A 78 -14.39 -5.34 -3.53
C VAL A 78 -15.67 -5.64 -2.74
N HIS A 79 -15.93 -4.87 -1.69
CA HIS A 79 -17.14 -5.05 -0.87
C HIS A 79 -17.54 -3.71 -0.24
N ASN A 80 -18.81 -3.34 -0.36
CA ASN A 80 -19.36 -2.05 0.11
C ASN A 80 -18.52 -0.85 -0.35
N TYR A 81 -18.16 -0.83 -1.63
CA TYR A 81 -17.32 0.20 -2.26
C TYR A 81 -15.89 0.31 -1.70
N THR A 82 -15.51 -0.54 -0.74
CA THR A 82 -14.15 -0.68 -0.22
C THR A 82 -13.38 -1.70 -1.06
N VAL A 83 -12.15 -1.37 -1.42
CA VAL A 83 -11.26 -2.25 -2.20
C VAL A 83 -10.20 -2.84 -1.28
N TYR A 84 -10.18 -4.17 -1.16
CA TYR A 84 -9.22 -4.92 -0.36
C TYR A 84 -8.05 -5.38 -1.22
N ALA A 85 -6.83 -5.04 -0.82
CA ALA A 85 -5.63 -5.24 -1.62
C ALA A 85 -4.41 -5.64 -0.78
N THR A 86 -3.36 -6.07 -1.47
CA THR A 86 -1.99 -6.12 -0.94
C THR A 86 -1.20 -5.04 -1.63
N ILE A 87 -0.52 -4.23 -0.83
CA ILE A 87 0.43 -3.22 -1.30
C ILE A 87 1.83 -3.55 -0.82
N ARG A 88 2.81 -2.89 -1.44
CA ARG A 88 4.21 -2.95 -1.04
C ARG A 88 4.86 -1.58 -1.09
N ASP A 89 5.87 -1.39 -0.26
CA ASP A 89 6.84 -0.31 -0.38
C ASP A 89 8.08 -0.84 -1.13
N ALA A 90 9.30 -0.37 -0.87
CA ALA A 90 10.49 -0.96 -1.49
C ALA A 90 10.85 -2.36 -0.95
N SER A 91 10.50 -2.71 0.29
CA SER A 91 11.01 -3.91 0.96
C SER A 91 9.96 -4.96 1.33
N HIS A 92 8.79 -4.55 1.83
CA HIS A 92 7.81 -5.47 2.41
C HIS A 92 6.43 -5.31 1.79
N MET A 93 5.64 -6.39 1.85
CA MET A 93 4.22 -6.39 1.51
C MET A 93 3.36 -6.37 2.78
N ILE A 94 2.22 -5.70 2.68
CA ILE A 94 1.21 -5.66 3.74
C ILE A 94 -0.19 -5.65 3.14
N LEU A 95 -1.17 -6.15 3.89
CA LEU A 95 -2.57 -5.99 3.55
C LEU A 95 -3.02 -4.55 3.75
N CYS A 96 -3.90 -4.09 2.87
CA CYS A 96 -4.55 -2.81 2.99
C CYS A 96 -5.99 -2.86 2.48
N PHE A 97 -6.73 -1.78 2.74
CA PHE A 97 -7.95 -1.50 2.03
C PHE A 97 -8.08 -0.01 1.74
N PHE A 98 -8.62 0.31 0.58
CA PHE A 98 -8.98 1.66 0.19
C PHE A 98 -10.43 1.89 0.57
N THR A 99 -10.69 2.92 1.38
CA THR A 99 -12.05 3.25 1.81
C THR A 99 -12.95 3.61 0.63
N SER A 100 -14.27 3.53 0.83
CA SER A 100 -15.24 3.96 -0.19
C SER A 100 -15.02 5.40 -0.66
N GLN A 101 -14.63 6.32 0.25
CA GLN A 101 -14.30 7.69 -0.12
C GLN A 101 -13.02 7.76 -0.96
N CYS A 102 -11.96 7.03 -0.56
CA CYS A 102 -10.72 6.97 -1.33
C CYS A 102 -10.96 6.46 -2.76
N VAL A 103 -11.81 5.43 -2.89
CA VAL A 103 -12.17 4.84 -4.19
C VAL A 103 -12.97 5.85 -5.02
N LEU A 104 -13.99 6.48 -4.43
CA LEU A 104 -14.80 7.48 -5.11
C LEU A 104 -13.95 8.66 -5.60
N ASP A 105 -13.10 9.19 -4.74
CA ASP A 105 -12.19 10.29 -5.09
C ASP A 105 -11.27 9.86 -6.23
N TYR A 106 -10.67 8.68 -6.16
CA TYR A 106 -9.84 8.15 -7.24
C TYR A 106 -10.61 8.09 -8.57
N GLU A 107 -11.82 7.51 -8.57
CA GLU A 107 -12.62 7.30 -9.78
C GLU A 107 -13.06 8.63 -10.41
N MET A 108 -13.42 9.62 -9.58
CA MET A 108 -13.77 10.96 -10.04
C MET A 108 -12.61 11.68 -10.72
N HIS A 109 -11.38 11.50 -10.23
CA HIS A 109 -10.21 12.16 -10.80
C HIS A 109 -9.67 11.45 -12.04
N ASN A 110 -9.69 10.12 -12.05
CA ASN A 110 -9.06 9.32 -13.10
C ASN A 110 -10.01 8.86 -14.20
N ASN A 111 -11.33 8.97 -13.98
CA ASN A 111 -12.38 8.44 -14.87
C ASN A 111 -12.22 6.94 -15.18
N ASP A 112 -11.57 6.19 -14.29
CA ASP A 112 -11.39 4.75 -14.36
C ASP A 112 -11.51 4.12 -12.96
N ARG A 113 -11.58 2.78 -12.87
CA ARG A 113 -11.65 2.09 -11.58
C ARG A 113 -10.25 1.92 -11.01
N ILE A 114 -10.11 2.07 -9.69
CA ILE A 114 -8.82 1.84 -9.00
C ILE A 114 -8.27 0.43 -9.18
N THR A 115 -9.11 -0.54 -9.59
CA THR A 115 -8.71 -1.92 -9.87
C THR A 115 -8.34 -2.19 -11.33
N LEU A 116 -8.54 -1.22 -12.23
CA LEU A 116 -8.37 -1.39 -13.67
C LEU A 116 -6.95 -0.99 -14.09
N ASN A 117 -6.10 -1.99 -14.37
CA ASN A 117 -4.73 -1.79 -14.87
C ASN A 117 -3.82 -0.95 -13.95
N THR A 118 -4.04 -1.05 -12.64
CA THR A 118 -3.29 -0.34 -11.59
C THR A 118 -2.38 -1.27 -10.76
N ILE A 119 -2.29 -2.55 -11.16
CA ILE A 119 -1.32 -3.46 -10.54
C ILE A 119 0.08 -3.01 -10.93
N ASN A 120 0.98 -2.94 -9.95
CA ASN A 120 2.36 -2.44 -10.08
C ASN A 120 2.50 -0.98 -10.51
N THR A 121 1.41 -0.19 -10.55
CA THR A 121 1.51 1.26 -10.71
C THR A 121 1.93 1.92 -9.39
N LEU A 122 2.60 3.06 -9.47
CA LEU A 122 3.06 3.79 -8.30
C LEU A 122 1.96 4.71 -7.79
N PHE A 123 1.59 4.52 -6.53
CA PHE A 123 0.65 5.38 -5.83
C PHE A 123 1.37 6.20 -4.77
N VAL A 124 0.93 7.44 -4.61
CA VAL A 124 1.14 8.20 -3.39
C VAL A 124 -0.09 8.02 -2.51
N VAL A 125 0.13 7.66 -1.24
CA VAL A 125 -0.93 7.46 -0.25
C VAL A 125 -0.81 8.45 0.88
N GLY A 126 -1.95 8.84 1.44
CA GLY A 126 -2.01 9.68 2.62
C GLY A 126 -3.21 9.35 3.49
N GLN A 127 -3.24 9.97 4.66
CA GLN A 127 -4.25 9.72 5.70
C GLN A 127 -4.40 8.21 5.96
N VAL A 128 -3.27 7.56 6.26
CA VAL A 128 -3.21 6.12 6.48
C VAL A 128 -3.36 5.83 7.97
N THR A 129 -4.23 4.88 8.30
CA THR A 129 -4.40 4.38 9.67
C THR A 129 -3.96 2.91 9.73
N LEU A 130 -3.22 2.55 10.78
CA LEU A 130 -2.88 1.15 11.04
C LEU A 130 -3.98 0.51 11.88
N GLU A 131 -4.68 -0.45 11.31
CA GLU A 131 -5.68 -1.27 12.01
C GLU A 131 -5.12 -2.66 12.33
N PHE A 132 -5.75 -3.34 13.29
CA PHE A 132 -5.38 -4.69 13.70
C PHE A 132 -6.63 -5.56 13.63
N TRP A 133 -6.60 -6.57 12.77
CA TRP A 133 -7.75 -7.42 12.48
C TRP A 133 -7.49 -8.84 12.97
N ASN A 134 -8.54 -9.55 13.37
CA ASN A 134 -8.42 -10.95 13.74
C ASN A 134 -8.37 -11.85 12.48
N GLN A 135 -8.02 -13.13 12.68
CA GLN A 135 -7.92 -14.10 11.59
C GLN A 135 -9.23 -14.30 10.80
N ALA A 136 -10.39 -14.21 11.47
CA ALA A 136 -11.68 -14.40 10.81
C ALA A 136 -11.99 -13.26 9.83
N GLU A 137 -11.69 -12.02 10.23
CA GLU A 137 -11.82 -10.83 9.38
C GLU A 137 -10.87 -10.92 8.18
N VAL A 138 -9.61 -11.27 8.42
CA VAL A 138 -8.61 -11.43 7.35
C VAL A 138 -9.06 -12.50 6.35
N GLN A 139 -9.49 -13.66 6.84
CA GLN A 139 -9.98 -14.74 5.98
C GLN A 139 -11.22 -14.31 5.18
N ARG A 140 -12.15 -13.59 5.78
CA ARG A 140 -13.40 -13.13 5.13
C ARG A 140 -13.16 -12.14 3.99
N HIS A 141 -12.17 -11.25 4.14
CA HIS A 141 -11.93 -10.15 3.21
C HIS A 141 -10.80 -10.44 2.21
N TYR A 142 -9.77 -11.18 2.63
CA TYR A 142 -8.57 -11.46 1.82
C TYR A 142 -8.44 -12.92 1.41
N GLY A 143 -9.15 -13.85 2.06
CA GLY A 143 -8.98 -15.29 1.82
C GLY A 143 -7.61 -15.82 2.23
N LEU A 144 -6.94 -15.12 3.15
CA LEU A 144 -5.60 -15.44 3.66
C LEU A 144 -5.65 -15.76 5.15
N SER A 145 -4.67 -16.53 5.63
CA SER A 145 -4.52 -16.87 7.03
C SER A 145 -3.08 -16.68 7.50
N PHE A 146 -2.91 -16.11 8.69
CA PHE A 146 -1.62 -15.86 9.34
C PHE A 146 -1.63 -16.49 10.74
N PRO A 147 -1.58 -17.83 10.85
CA PRO A 147 -1.91 -18.56 12.08
C PRO A 147 -1.04 -18.20 13.30
N ASN A 148 0.18 -17.71 13.07
CA ASN A 148 1.11 -17.33 14.13
C ASN A 148 0.90 -15.90 14.65
N MET A 149 -0.12 -15.18 14.14
CA MET A 149 -0.42 -13.81 14.54
C MET A 149 -1.78 -13.73 15.24
N PRO A 150 -1.84 -13.25 16.50
CA PRO A 150 -3.12 -13.06 17.19
C PRO A 150 -3.98 -12.00 16.49
N MET A 151 -3.33 -10.92 16.03
CA MET A 151 -3.94 -9.83 15.27
C MET A 151 -3.04 -9.53 14.08
N VAL A 152 -3.62 -9.24 12.92
CA VAL A 152 -2.90 -8.94 11.67
C VAL A 152 -2.96 -7.44 11.44
N PRO A 153 -1.81 -6.74 11.30
CA PRO A 153 -1.81 -5.33 10.94
C PRO A 153 -2.24 -5.12 9.50
N ILE A 154 -3.16 -4.18 9.29
CA ILE A 154 -3.72 -3.82 7.99
C ILE A 154 -3.71 -2.30 7.85
N LEU A 155 -3.36 -1.79 6.67
CA LEU A 155 -3.41 -0.36 6.38
C LEU A 155 -4.79 0.03 5.86
N LYS A 156 -5.47 0.91 6.58
CA LYS A 156 -6.63 1.64 6.07
C LYS A 156 -6.13 2.87 5.32
N ILE A 157 -6.40 2.94 4.02
CA ILE A 157 -5.96 4.04 3.15
C ILE A 157 -7.18 4.91 2.84
N GLU A 158 -7.15 6.16 3.29
CA GLU A 158 -8.23 7.12 3.07
C GLU A 158 -7.97 8.03 1.87
N GLN A 159 -6.72 8.19 1.45
CA GLN A 159 -6.35 8.96 0.27
C GLN A 159 -5.29 8.23 -0.55
N ALA A 160 -5.51 8.15 -1.87
CA ALA A 160 -4.57 7.57 -2.81
C ALA A 160 -4.65 8.28 -4.17
N GLN A 161 -3.49 8.56 -4.77
CA GLN A 161 -3.38 9.14 -6.10
C GLN A 161 -2.33 8.36 -6.90
N ILE A 162 -2.56 8.14 -8.20
CA ILE A 162 -1.54 7.55 -9.07
C ILE A 162 -0.47 8.59 -9.33
N PHE A 163 0.75 8.29 -8.92
CA PHE A 163 1.92 9.10 -9.26
C PHE A 163 2.49 8.71 -10.62
N ASP A 164 2.53 7.40 -10.92
CA ASP A 164 3.06 6.88 -12.17
C ASP A 164 2.27 5.64 -12.61
N ARG A 165 1.77 5.67 -13.85
CA ARG A 165 1.01 4.57 -14.47
C ARG A 165 1.92 3.49 -15.07
N ASP A 166 3.22 3.72 -15.14
CA ASP A 166 4.15 2.71 -15.62
C ASP A 166 4.14 1.49 -14.70
N GLN A 167 3.72 0.36 -15.26
CA GLN A 167 3.68 -0.91 -14.55
C GLN A 167 5.08 -1.53 -14.54
N ILE A 168 5.81 -1.28 -13.46
CA ILE A 168 7.13 -1.84 -13.27
C ILE A 168 7.00 -3.00 -12.29
N GLY A 169 7.03 -4.22 -12.83
CA GLY A 169 7.21 -5.43 -12.03
C GLY A 169 8.62 -5.48 -11.45
N SER A 170 8.77 -6.05 -10.26
CA SER A 170 10.09 -6.36 -9.70
C SER A 170 10.33 -7.86 -9.79
N THR A 171 11.57 -8.22 -10.10
CA THR A 171 12.03 -9.62 -10.13
C THR A 171 12.40 -10.14 -8.75
N LYS A 172 12.46 -9.26 -7.73
CA LYS A 172 12.78 -9.65 -6.36
C LYS A 172 11.53 -10.22 -5.67
N PRO A 173 11.66 -11.34 -4.95
CA PRO A 173 10.59 -11.79 -4.06
C PRO A 173 10.48 -10.80 -2.90
N PHE A 174 9.24 -10.43 -2.55
CA PHE A 174 8.97 -9.62 -1.37
C PHE A 174 8.38 -10.46 -0.26
N ASN A 175 8.82 -10.18 0.95
CA ASN A 175 8.32 -10.84 2.14
C ASN A 175 7.16 -10.04 2.72
N TRP A 176 6.25 -10.75 3.37
CA TRP A 176 5.25 -10.12 4.22
C TRP A 176 5.93 -9.44 5.40
N VAL A 177 5.46 -8.25 5.76
CA VAL A 177 5.89 -7.58 7.00
C VAL A 177 5.67 -8.44 8.24
N TYR A 178 4.70 -9.35 8.16
CA TYR A 178 4.27 -10.29 9.19
C TYR A 178 5.32 -11.31 9.60
N TYR A 179 6.28 -11.63 8.73
CA TYR A 179 7.33 -12.59 9.05
C TYR A 179 8.49 -11.97 9.85
N ALA A 180 8.47 -10.66 10.07
CA ALA A 180 9.51 -9.93 10.79
C ALA A 180 9.14 -9.60 12.26
N PHE A 181 8.03 -10.15 12.78
CA PHE A 181 7.49 -9.84 14.11
C PHE A 181 7.65 -10.97 15.14
#